data_AF-A0A928W3F3-F1
#
_entry.id   AF-A0A928W3F3-F1
#
_cell.length_a   1.000
_cell.length_b   1.000
_cell.length_c   1.000
_cell.angle_alpha   90.00
_cell.angle_beta   90.00
_cell.angle_gamma   90.00
#
_symmetry.space_group_name_H-M   'P 1'
#
loop_
_entity.id
_entity.type
_entity.pdbx_description
1 polymer ?
#
loop_
_entity_poly.entity_id
_entity_poly.type
_entity_poly.pdbx_seq_one_letter_code
_entity_poly.pdbx_strand_id
1 'polypeptide(L)' 'MGYPQDRLYQEVAFIAGHFHWSKAEILSMEHRERQRWVAEIMSLKEE' A
#
# COMPACT_ATOMS: atom_id res chain seq x y z
N MET A 1 4.58 -11.29 -16.79
CA MET A 1 5.65 -10.34 -16.39
C MET A 1 5.39 -9.97 -14.95
N GLY A 2 6.30 -10.35 -14.06
CA GLY A 2 6.10 -10.26 -12.61
C GLY A 2 5.90 -8.82 -12.15
N TYR A 3 5.11 -8.65 -11.09
CA TYR A 3 4.96 -7.37 -10.43
C TYR A 3 6.35 -6.84 -10.06
N PRO A 4 6.75 -5.62 -10.47
CA PRO A 4 8.06 -5.09 -10.12
C PRO A 4 8.17 -5.04 -8.60
N GLN A 5 9.13 -5.76 -8.05
CA GLN A 5 9.32 -5.90 -6.60
C GLN A 5 9.45 -4.53 -5.92
N ASP A 6 10.03 -3.55 -6.62
CA ASP A 6 10.15 -2.16 -6.16
C ASP A 6 8.79 -1.49 -5.89
N ARG A 7 7.77 -1.78 -6.70
CA ARG A 7 6.43 -1.19 -6.54
C ARG A 7 5.71 -1.74 -5.30
N LEU A 8 5.91 -3.03 -4.99
CA LEU A 8 5.36 -3.65 -3.78
C LEU A 8 5.92 -2.99 -2.51
N TYR A 9 7.23 -2.78 -2.45
CA TYR A 9 7.86 -2.14 -1.30
C TYR A 9 7.39 -0.69 -1.12
N GLN A 10 7.18 0.04 -2.22
CA GLN A 10 6.62 1.40 -2.18
C GLN A 10 5.19 1.43 -1.63
N GLU A 11 4.30 0.55 -2.12
CA GLU A 11 2.92 0.44 -1.61
C GLU A 11 2.92 0.14 -0.09
N VAL A 12 3.73 -0.82 0.33
CA VAL A 12 3.80 -1.24 1.74
C VAL A 12 4.33 -0.10 2.62
N ALA A 13 5.40 0.58 2.20
CA ALA A 13 5.93 1.71 2.96
C ALA A 13 4.94 2.88 3.03
N PHE A 14 4.22 3.14 1.93
CA PHE A 14 3.22 4.21 1.87
C PHE A 14 2.04 3.94 2.82
N ILE A 15 1.49 2.72 2.81
CA ILE A 15 0.39 2.32 3.71
C ILE A 15 0.87 2.32 5.17
N ALA A 16 2.03 1.71 5.45
CA ALA A 16 2.59 1.66 6.80
C ALA A 16 2.87 3.07 7.36
N GLY A 17 3.26 4.03 6.51
CA GLY A 17 3.48 5.41 6.93
C GLY A 17 2.21 6.17 7.31
N HIS A 18 1.03 5.76 6.84
CA HIS A 18 -0.23 6.45 7.11
C HIS A 18 -1.06 5.78 8.21
N PHE A 19 -1.15 4.45 8.20
CA PHE A 19 -1.99 3.70 9.14
C PHE A 19 -1.19 3.01 10.24
N HIS A 20 0.14 3.04 10.18
CA HIS A 20 1.04 2.36 11.13
C HIS A 20 0.78 0.84 11.27
N TRP A 21 0.12 0.23 10.29
CA TRP A 21 -0.01 -1.23 10.20
C TRP A 21 1.34 -1.89 10.00
N SER A 22 1.47 -3.11 10.51
CA SER A 22 2.72 -3.86 10.39
C SER A 22 2.98 -4.25 8.93
N LYS A 23 4.26 -4.32 8.54
CA LYS A 23 4.65 -4.84 7.22
C LYS A 23 4.03 -6.22 6.93
N ALA A 24 3.94 -7.09 7.94
CA ALA A 24 3.37 -8.43 7.79
C ALA A 24 1.88 -8.38 7.45
N GLU A 25 1.13 -7.49 8.10
CA GLU A 25 -0.30 -7.30 7.87
C GLU A 25 -0.55 -6.78 6.44
N ILE A 26 0.21 -5.78 6.00
CA ILE A 26 0.06 -5.20 4.65
C ILE A 26 0.47 -6.20 3.56
N LEU A 27 1.50 -7.02 3.82
CA LEU A 27 1.92 -8.09 2.90
C LEU A 27 0.90 -9.24 2.83
N SER A 28 0.09 -9.45 3.88
CA SER A 28 -0.98 -10.45 3.88
C SER A 28 -2.19 -10.03 3.04
N MET A 29 -2.33 -8.74 2.74
CA MET A 29 -3.39 -8.23 1.89
C MET A 29 -3.25 -8.68 0.44
N GLU A 30 -4.38 -8.80 -0.24
CA GLU A 30 -4.38 -9.02 -1.68
C GLU A 30 -3.79 -7.81 -2.41
N HIS A 31 -3.18 -8.03 -3.58
CA HIS A 31 -2.56 -6.94 -4.34
C HIS A 31 -3.56 -5.79 -4.64
N ARG A 32 -4.81 -6.15 -4.99
CA ARG A 32 -5.88 -5.17 -5.25
C ARG A 32 -6.29 -4.39 -4.01
N GLU A 33 -6.21 -5.01 -2.84
CA GLU A 33 -6.55 -4.38 -1.58
C GLU A 33 -5.52 -3.31 -1.20
N ARG A 34 -4.22 -3.62 -1.33
CA ARG A 34 -3.16 -2.61 -1.16
C ARG A 34 -3.34 -1.43 -2.12
N GLN A 35 -3.60 -1.71 -3.40
CA GLN A 35 -3.84 -0.68 -4.41
C GLN A 35 -5.03 0.22 -4.06
N ARG A 36 -6.11 -0.35 -3.50
CA ARG A 36 -7.25 0.42 -3.01
C ARG A 36 -6.85 1.35 -1.87
N TRP A 37 -6.15 0.84 -0.85
CA TRP A 37 -5.70 1.67 0.26
C TRP A 37 -4.78 2.81 -0.17
N VAL A 38 -3.88 2.57 -1.12
CA VAL A 38 -3.06 3.63 -1.72
C VAL A 38 -3.93 4.71 -2.37
N ALA A 39 -4.95 4.32 -3.14
CA ALA A 39 -5.86 5.28 -3.79
C ALA A 39 -6.68 6.10 -2.77
N GLU A 40 -7.20 5.45 -1.72
CA GLU A 40 -7.94 6.15 -0.65
C GLU A 40 -7.06 7.17 0.07
N ILE A 41 -5.82 6.79 0.42
CA ILE A 41 -4.86 7.71 1.06
C ILE A 41 -4.57 8.91 0.16
N MET A 42 -4.40 8.70 -1.15
CA MET A 42 -4.17 9.79 -2.10
C MET A 42 -5.38 10.72 -2.19
N SER A 43 -6.59 10.16 -2.23
CA SER A 43 -7.84 10.94 -2.24
C SER A 43 -7.98 11.81 -1.00
N LEU A 44 -7.55 11.33 0.18
CA LEU A 44 -7.56 12.11 1.42
C LEU A 44 -6.54 13.25 1.44
N LYS A 45 -5.47 13.19 0.64
CA LYS A 45 -4.43 14.24 0.60
C LYS A 45 -4.76 15.40 -0.32
N GLU A 46 -5.71 15.23 -1.24
CA GLU A 46 -6.11 16.26 -2.20
C GLU A 46 -7.23 17.19 -1.67
N GLU A 47 -7.58 17.05 -0.39
CA GLU A 47 -8.53 17.91 0.35
C GLU A 47 -7.80 18.91 1.27
#